data_AF-A0A957D6X2-F1
#
_entry.id   AF-A0A957D6X2-F1
#
_cell.length_a   1.000
_cell.length_b   1.000
_cell.length_c   1.000
_cell.angle_alpha   90.00
_cell.angle_beta   90.00
_cell.angle_gamma   90.00
#
_symmetry.space_group_name_H-M   'P 1'
#
loop_
_entity.id
_entity.type
_entity.pdbx_description
1 polymer ?
#
loop_
_entity_poly.entity_id
_entity_poly.type
_entity_poly.pdbx_seq_one_letter_code
_entity_poly.pdbx_strand_id
1 'polypeptide(L)'
;MTTNTFCIEIKPRSGENQSSPHLHAAHQLGYTQLTDCYATRLVFLQGNITPDNATRLAEELLTDPVTEEFSIVNNQLTIDNETLLTIDHWPLPINRFIDVTLLPGVTDPPAASLHHAAHLLGITGLERAASGQRHILSGDLDEATQQALAREIFANPVIQRFTLNEAITPPFFAYQEADDTVDIIAIRDAEDDVLLTISQQRRLALDLAEMQAIRAYYQSEKRDPSDVELEMLAQTWSEHCVHKTFKALIEYTGPDGQTEMIDGILKQYIRAATEQIDKPWVRSAFVDNAGIIAFDEQFDLAFKAETHNHPSALEPFGGANTGVGGVVR
;
A
#
# COMPACT_ATOMS: atom_id res chain seq x y z
N MET A 1 21.98 -22.83 7.33
CA MET A 1 20.93 -23.77 6.90
C MET A 1 20.47 -23.31 5.52
N THR A 2 20.24 -24.21 4.58
CA THR A 2 19.81 -23.85 3.22
C THR A 2 18.34 -23.46 3.23
N THR A 3 18.03 -22.19 3.00
CA THR A 3 16.66 -21.71 2.84
C THR A 3 16.13 -22.18 1.48
N ASN A 4 15.02 -22.93 1.48
CA ASN A 4 14.38 -23.40 0.26
C ASN A 4 13.36 -22.36 -0.21
N THR A 5 13.15 -22.29 -1.53
CA THR A 5 12.09 -21.46 -2.13
C THR A 5 11.26 -22.31 -3.07
N PHE A 6 9.94 -22.30 -2.85
CA PHE A 6 8.95 -22.99 -3.67
C PHE A 6 8.05 -21.97 -4.34
N CYS A 7 7.62 -22.25 -5.56
CA CYS A 7 6.53 -21.55 -6.24
C CYS A 7 5.40 -22.55 -6.47
N ILE A 8 4.21 -22.23 -5.98
CA ILE A 8 2.98 -22.99 -6.19
C ILE A 8 2.17 -22.22 -7.23
N GLU A 9 1.93 -22.85 -8.38
CA GLU A 9 1.04 -22.33 -9.41
C GLU A 9 -0.32 -23.00 -9.27
N ILE A 10 -1.37 -22.21 -9.14
CA ILE A 10 -2.74 -22.67 -8.92
C ILE A 10 -3.60 -22.19 -10.09
N LYS A 11 -4.28 -23.12 -10.74
CA LYS A 11 -5.08 -22.84 -11.93
C LYS A 11 -6.44 -23.56 -11.87
N PRO A 12 -7.47 -23.02 -12.54
CA PRO A 12 -8.75 -23.72 -12.67
C PRO A 12 -8.58 -25.06 -13.38
N ARG A 13 -9.41 -26.05 -13.03
CA ARG A 13 -9.50 -27.30 -13.78
C ARG A 13 -10.11 -27.05 -15.17
N SER A 14 -9.61 -27.75 -16.18
CA SER A 14 -10.03 -27.60 -17.58
C SER A 14 -11.55 -27.71 -17.77
N GLY A 15 -12.18 -26.68 -18.33
CA GLY A 15 -13.64 -26.57 -18.54
C GLY A 15 -14.26 -25.32 -17.92
N GLU A 16 -13.56 -24.69 -16.98
CA GLU A 16 -14.01 -23.47 -16.27
C GLU A 16 -13.18 -22.22 -16.65
N ASN A 17 -12.59 -22.20 -17.84
CA ASN A 17 -11.93 -20.99 -18.37
C ASN A 17 -13.01 -19.96 -18.73
N GLN A 18 -13.50 -19.25 -17.71
CA GLN A 18 -14.32 -18.07 -17.94
C GLN A 18 -13.45 -17.02 -18.63
N SER A 19 -13.96 -16.44 -19.71
CA SER A 19 -13.34 -15.30 -20.37
C SER A 19 -12.99 -14.26 -19.31
N SER A 20 -11.69 -14.00 -19.17
CA SER A 20 -11.20 -13.10 -18.15
C SER A 20 -11.80 -11.70 -18.34
N PRO A 21 -12.24 -11.00 -17.28
CA PRO A 21 -12.71 -9.62 -17.39
C PRO A 21 -11.66 -8.70 -18.06
N HIS A 22 -10.38 -9.09 -18.00
CA HIS A 22 -9.28 -8.41 -18.66
C HIS A 22 -9.36 -8.44 -20.18
N LEU A 23 -9.95 -9.47 -20.80
CA LEU A 23 -10.11 -9.53 -22.26
C LEU A 23 -11.04 -8.43 -22.75
N HIS A 24 -12.17 -8.24 -22.05
CA HIS A 24 -13.12 -7.19 -22.37
C HIS A 24 -12.51 -5.79 -22.17
N ALA A 25 -11.79 -5.58 -21.05
CA ALA A 25 -11.09 -4.33 -20.78
C ALA A 25 -10.02 -4.02 -21.85
N ALA A 26 -9.23 -5.03 -22.23
CA ALA A 26 -8.22 -4.89 -23.28
C ALA A 26 -8.85 -4.48 -24.63
N HIS A 27 -9.98 -5.08 -25.01
CA HIS A 27 -10.69 -4.71 -26.25
C HIS A 27 -11.24 -3.29 -26.20
N GLN A 28 -11.74 -2.82 -25.05
CA GLN A 28 -12.21 -1.44 -24.90
C GLN A 28 -11.08 -0.42 -25.06
N LEU A 29 -9.84 -0.78 -24.68
CA LEU A 29 -8.64 0.03 -24.90
C LEU A 29 -8.03 -0.13 -26.31
N GLY A 30 -8.64 -0.94 -27.17
CA GLY A 30 -8.23 -1.12 -28.57
C GLY A 30 -7.32 -2.32 -28.84
N TYR A 31 -7.01 -3.14 -27.82
CA TYR A 31 -6.17 -4.34 -27.96
C TYR A 31 -6.94 -5.55 -28.52
N THR A 32 -7.54 -5.41 -29.70
CA THR A 32 -8.37 -6.47 -30.33
C THR A 32 -7.58 -7.70 -30.78
N GLN A 33 -6.26 -7.58 -30.89
CA GLN A 33 -5.32 -8.66 -31.19
C GLN A 33 -5.18 -9.68 -30.05
N LEU A 34 -5.56 -9.33 -28.82
CA LEU A 34 -5.69 -10.28 -27.70
C LEU A 34 -6.97 -11.08 -27.91
N THR A 35 -6.86 -12.37 -28.20
CA THR A 35 -8.03 -13.22 -28.50
C THR A 35 -8.55 -13.99 -27.30
N ASP A 36 -7.67 -14.26 -26.33
CA ASP A 36 -8.03 -14.90 -25.07
C ASP A 36 -6.99 -14.57 -24.00
N CYS A 37 -7.40 -14.55 -22.73
CA CYS A 37 -6.49 -14.51 -21.62
C CYS A 37 -7.08 -15.17 -20.38
N TYR A 38 -6.24 -15.84 -19.60
CA TYR A 38 -6.62 -16.40 -18.31
C TYR A 38 -5.52 -16.15 -17.28
N ALA A 39 -5.94 -16.04 -16.02
CA ALA A 39 -5.06 -15.78 -14.89
C ALA A 39 -4.87 -17.07 -14.07
N THR A 40 -3.66 -17.27 -13.58
CA THR A 40 -3.30 -18.31 -12.61
C THR A 40 -2.70 -17.62 -11.38
N ARG A 41 -2.90 -18.21 -10.20
CA ARG A 41 -2.33 -17.67 -8.96
C ARG A 41 -0.94 -18.24 -8.76
N LEU A 42 0.00 -17.38 -8.38
CA LEU A 42 1.34 -17.77 -7.97
C LEU A 42 1.46 -17.55 -6.46
N VAL A 43 2.00 -18.52 -5.74
CA VAL A 43 2.30 -18.41 -4.32
C VAL A 43 3.74 -18.84 -4.08
N PHE A 44 4.55 -17.92 -3.61
CA PHE A 44 5.95 -18.17 -3.29
C PHE A 44 6.08 -18.46 -1.80
N LEU A 45 6.78 -19.53 -1.45
CA LEU A 45 7.06 -19.95 -0.09
C LEU A 45 8.55 -20.02 0.11
N GLN A 46 9.06 -19.42 1.18
CA GLN A 46 10.48 -19.47 1.51
C GLN A 46 10.71 -19.75 2.99
N GLY A 47 11.66 -20.63 3.27
CA GLY A 47 12.06 -20.98 4.63
C GLY A 47 12.68 -22.37 4.72
N ASN A 48 12.81 -22.87 5.95
CA ASN A 48 13.19 -24.24 6.24
C ASN A 48 11.96 -25.17 6.16
N ILE A 49 11.36 -25.28 4.97
CA ILE A 49 10.22 -26.16 4.68
C ILE A 49 10.61 -27.26 3.69
N THR A 50 9.99 -28.42 3.84
CA THR A 50 10.16 -29.57 2.93
C THR A 50 9.18 -29.49 1.74
N PRO A 51 9.43 -30.25 0.66
CA PRO A 51 8.45 -30.42 -0.41
C PRO A 51 7.08 -30.90 0.11
N ASP A 52 7.05 -31.83 1.07
CA ASP A 52 5.80 -32.31 1.68
C ASP A 52 5.05 -31.19 2.42
N ASN A 53 5.78 -30.27 3.07
CA ASN A 53 5.16 -29.09 3.66
C ASN A 53 4.56 -28.18 2.59
N ALA A 54 5.26 -27.93 1.48
CA ALA A 54 4.73 -27.13 0.38
C ALA A 54 3.47 -27.77 -0.24
N THR A 55 3.48 -29.09 -0.47
CA THR A 55 2.31 -29.85 -0.94
C THR A 55 1.15 -29.73 0.03
N ARG A 56 1.38 -29.94 1.32
CA ARG A 56 0.34 -29.83 2.34
C ARG A 56 -0.27 -28.42 2.40
N LEU A 57 0.55 -27.38 2.30
CA LEU A 57 0.06 -25.99 2.22
C LEU A 57 -0.77 -25.75 0.95
N ALA A 58 -0.35 -26.32 -0.19
CA ALA A 58 -1.09 -26.23 -1.44
C ALA A 58 -2.48 -26.88 -1.34
N GLU A 59 -2.55 -28.07 -0.75
CA GLU A 59 -3.78 -28.87 -0.60
C GLU A 59 -4.72 -28.34 0.47
N GLU A 60 -4.21 -27.95 1.64
CA GLU A 60 -5.06 -27.60 2.79
C GLU A 60 -5.47 -26.13 2.81
N LEU A 61 -4.64 -25.22 2.25
CA LEU A 61 -4.84 -23.77 2.42
C LEU A 61 -5.01 -22.97 1.12
N LEU A 62 -4.46 -23.44 0.01
CA LEU A 62 -4.32 -22.60 -1.18
C LEU A 62 -5.27 -22.97 -2.32
N THR A 63 -5.56 -24.25 -2.48
CA THR A 63 -6.28 -24.79 -3.64
C THR A 63 -7.66 -25.28 -3.25
N ASP A 64 -8.69 -24.90 -4.00
CA ASP A 64 -9.99 -25.57 -3.93
C ASP A 64 -9.87 -26.95 -4.62
N PRO A 65 -10.04 -28.08 -3.91
CA PRO A 65 -9.85 -29.41 -4.50
C PRO A 65 -10.86 -29.74 -5.61
N VAL A 66 -11.99 -29.04 -5.67
CA VAL A 66 -13.06 -29.26 -6.64
C VAL A 66 -12.81 -28.49 -7.94
N THR A 67 -12.53 -27.20 -7.83
CA THR A 67 -12.49 -26.28 -8.99
C THR A 67 -11.06 -26.01 -9.49
N GLU A 68 -10.05 -26.26 -8.66
CA GLU A 68 -8.67 -25.90 -8.96
C GLU A 68 -7.72 -27.10 -8.92
N GLU A 69 -6.58 -26.94 -9.57
CA GLU A 69 -5.42 -27.82 -9.45
C GLU A 69 -4.15 -26.98 -9.27
N PHE A 70 -3.14 -27.56 -8.63
CA PHE A 70 -1.87 -26.89 -8.39
C PHE A 70 -0.68 -27.69 -8.94
N SER A 71 0.40 -26.98 -9.22
CA SER A 71 1.73 -27.53 -9.47
C SER A 71 2.73 -26.84 -8.54
N ILE A 72 3.81 -27.54 -8.18
CA ILE A 72 4.86 -27.01 -7.31
C ILE A 72 6.19 -27.05 -8.03
N VAL A 73 6.91 -25.94 -8.00
CA VAL A 73 8.28 -25.79 -8.52
C VAL A 73 9.21 -25.45 -7.35
N ASN A 74 10.38 -26.10 -7.26
CA ASN A 74 11.37 -25.89 -6.19
C ASN A 74 12.71 -25.42 -6.78
N ASN A 75 13.41 -24.53 -6.07
CA ASN A 75 14.76 -24.02 -6.39
C ASN A 75 15.92 -25.01 -6.11
N GLN A 76 15.66 -26.30 -5.85
CA GLN A 76 16.68 -27.35 -5.76
C GLN A 76 16.57 -28.30 -6.95
N LEU A 77 17.46 -28.16 -7.94
CA LEU A 77 17.73 -29.17 -8.96
C LEU A 77 18.96 -30.00 -8.57
N THR A 78 18.85 -31.32 -8.67
CA THR A 78 19.99 -32.24 -8.66
C THR A 78 20.83 -32.05 -9.93
N ILE A 79 22.14 -32.08 -9.71
CA ILE A 79 23.23 -31.97 -10.68
C ILE A 79 23.13 -33.09 -11.72
N ASP A 80 23.00 -32.72 -13.00
CA ASP A 80 23.88 -33.28 -14.02
C ASP A 80 24.68 -32.12 -14.64
N ASN A 81 25.95 -32.41 -14.88
CA ASN A 81 27.06 -31.47 -14.75
C ASN A 81 27.13 -30.33 -15.78
N GLU A 82 27.69 -29.22 -15.30
CA GLU A 82 28.34 -28.11 -16.04
C GLU A 82 27.47 -27.04 -16.69
N THR A 83 26.88 -26.14 -15.88
CA THR A 83 27.08 -24.68 -16.01
C THR A 83 26.55 -23.92 -14.78
N LEU A 84 27.18 -22.77 -14.47
CA LEU A 84 26.82 -21.85 -13.40
C LEU A 84 25.41 -21.25 -13.59
N LEU A 85 24.63 -21.26 -12.50
CA LEU A 85 23.34 -20.61 -12.22
C LEU A 85 22.74 -19.76 -13.34
N THR A 86 21.74 -20.33 -13.98
CA THR A 86 20.68 -19.64 -14.72
C THR A 86 19.34 -20.23 -14.28
N ILE A 87 18.33 -19.38 -14.06
CA ILE A 87 16.93 -19.81 -14.02
C ILE A 87 16.55 -20.12 -15.47
N ASP A 88 17.06 -21.23 -16.00
CA ASP A 88 16.95 -21.54 -17.41
C ASP A 88 15.84 -22.56 -17.68
N HIS A 89 14.82 -22.02 -18.35
CA HIS A 89 14.01 -22.68 -19.35
C HIS A 89 12.93 -23.60 -18.76
N TRP A 90 11.89 -22.93 -18.29
CA TRP A 90 10.53 -23.46 -18.30
C TRP A 90 10.20 -23.93 -19.74
N PRO A 91 10.01 -25.24 -20.02
CA PRO A 91 9.43 -25.66 -21.28
C PRO A 91 7.92 -25.47 -21.16
N LEU A 92 7.46 -24.23 -21.30
CA LEU A 92 6.06 -23.91 -21.31
C LEU A 92 5.75 -24.00 -22.81
N PRO A 93 4.72 -24.75 -23.26
CA PRO A 93 4.19 -24.55 -24.63
C PRO A 93 3.71 -23.08 -24.85
N ILE A 94 3.71 -22.34 -23.74
CA ILE A 94 3.41 -21.00 -23.30
C ILE A 94 4.27 -19.81 -23.70
N ASN A 95 4.61 -19.52 -24.96
CA ASN A 95 5.53 -18.39 -25.26
C ASN A 95 4.95 -16.98 -25.02
N ARG A 96 3.82 -16.85 -24.29
CA ARG A 96 3.04 -15.62 -24.13
C ARG A 96 2.39 -15.53 -22.76
N PHE A 97 3.13 -15.05 -21.78
CA PHE A 97 2.60 -14.79 -20.44
C PHE A 97 3.22 -13.56 -19.79
N ILE A 98 2.49 -13.00 -18.82
CA ILE A 98 2.92 -11.89 -17.97
C ILE A 98 2.81 -12.37 -16.53
N ASP A 99 3.92 -12.41 -15.82
CA ASP A 99 3.90 -12.64 -14.37
C ASP A 99 3.88 -11.30 -13.65
N VAL A 100 3.10 -11.22 -12.57
CA VAL A 100 2.89 -10.01 -11.78
C VAL A 100 3.05 -10.36 -10.30
N THR A 101 3.84 -9.56 -9.56
CA THR A 101 3.90 -9.61 -8.10
C THR A 101 3.72 -8.21 -7.54
N LEU A 102 3.44 -8.11 -6.24
CA LEU A 102 3.63 -6.84 -5.54
C LEU A 102 5.09 -6.38 -5.62
N LEU A 103 5.32 -5.08 -5.50
CA LEU A 103 6.66 -4.51 -5.30
C LEU A 103 7.22 -4.95 -3.94
N PRO A 104 8.54 -5.17 -3.81
CA PRO A 104 9.16 -5.41 -2.52
C PRO A 104 8.81 -4.31 -1.51
N GLY A 105 8.41 -4.72 -0.30
CA GLY A 105 8.00 -3.80 0.78
C GLY A 105 6.53 -3.40 0.76
N VAL A 106 5.78 -3.72 -0.30
CA VAL A 106 4.31 -3.56 -0.29
C VAL A 106 3.68 -4.68 0.53
N THR A 107 2.73 -4.31 1.38
CA THR A 107 1.99 -5.26 2.23
C THR A 107 1.21 -6.27 1.39
N ASP A 108 1.39 -7.55 1.71
CA ASP A 108 0.68 -8.68 1.09
C ASP A 108 -0.21 -9.40 2.14
N PRO A 109 -1.48 -8.98 2.32
CA PRO A 109 -2.37 -9.58 3.31
C PRO A 109 -2.65 -11.08 3.10
N PRO A 110 -2.86 -11.58 1.86
CA PRO A 110 -2.95 -13.02 1.60
C PRO A 110 -1.72 -13.79 2.07
N ALA A 111 -0.51 -13.30 1.76
CA ALA A 111 0.72 -13.96 2.20
C ALA A 111 0.90 -13.93 3.72
N ALA A 112 0.55 -12.83 4.39
CA ALA A 112 0.57 -12.73 5.84
C ALA A 112 -0.39 -13.74 6.49
N SER A 113 -1.59 -13.89 5.92
CA SER A 113 -2.59 -14.86 6.38
C SER A 113 -2.12 -16.30 6.18
N LEU A 114 -1.51 -16.61 5.02
CA LEU A 114 -0.91 -17.90 4.74
C LEU A 114 0.22 -18.23 5.73
N HIS A 115 1.10 -17.27 5.99
CA HIS A 115 2.19 -17.44 6.96
C HIS A 115 1.65 -17.79 8.35
N HIS A 116 0.62 -17.06 8.82
CA HIS A 116 -0.05 -17.33 10.09
C HIS A 116 -0.70 -18.72 10.12
N ALA A 117 -1.48 -19.07 9.10
CA ALA A 117 -2.16 -20.36 9.00
C ALA A 117 -1.18 -21.54 8.93
N ALA A 118 -0.08 -21.40 8.19
CA ALA A 118 0.98 -22.40 8.11
C ALA A 118 1.57 -22.73 9.49
N HIS A 119 1.80 -21.71 10.32
CA HIS A 119 2.28 -21.88 11.69
C HIS A 119 1.26 -22.62 12.57
N LEU A 120 -0.03 -22.34 12.42
CA LEU A 120 -1.09 -23.06 13.12
C LEU A 120 -1.17 -24.54 12.71
N LEU A 121 -0.82 -24.87 11.47
CA LEU A 121 -0.70 -26.26 10.98
C LEU A 121 0.59 -26.98 11.43
N GLY A 122 1.44 -26.30 12.20
CA GLY A 122 2.73 -26.82 12.67
C GLY A 122 3.89 -26.64 11.67
N ILE A 123 3.69 -25.93 10.57
CA ILE A 123 4.73 -25.66 9.56
C ILE A 123 5.42 -24.33 9.92
N THR A 124 6.11 -24.32 11.05
CA THR A 124 6.79 -23.12 11.59
C THR A 124 8.12 -22.82 10.87
N GLY A 125 8.54 -23.68 9.95
CA GLY A 125 9.72 -23.46 9.11
C GLY A 125 9.46 -22.49 7.94
N LEU A 126 8.21 -22.10 7.69
CA LEU A 126 7.88 -21.09 6.67
C LEU A 126 8.27 -19.71 7.20
N GLU A 127 9.25 -19.06 6.58
CA GLU A 127 9.75 -17.75 7.02
C GLU A 127 9.08 -16.60 6.27
N ARG A 128 8.84 -16.79 4.97
CA ARG A 128 8.28 -15.77 4.08
C ARG A 128 7.31 -16.40 3.09
N ALA A 129 6.25 -15.67 2.78
CA ALA A 129 5.32 -15.98 1.71
C ALA A 129 5.09 -14.73 0.85
N ALA A 130 4.76 -14.91 -0.43
CA ALA A 130 4.32 -13.83 -1.30
C ALA A 130 3.30 -14.34 -2.32
N SER A 131 2.38 -13.48 -2.71
CA SER A 131 1.40 -13.72 -3.75
C SER A 131 1.82 -13.10 -5.08
N GLY A 132 1.34 -13.69 -6.16
CA GLY A 132 1.50 -13.21 -7.52
C GLY A 132 0.42 -13.78 -8.44
N GLN A 133 0.46 -13.35 -9.69
CA GLN A 133 -0.41 -13.84 -10.74
C GLN A 133 0.39 -14.06 -12.01
N ARG A 134 -0.03 -15.05 -12.80
CA ARG A 134 0.44 -15.25 -14.16
C ARG A 134 -0.72 -15.14 -15.12
N HIS A 135 -0.65 -14.18 -16.04
CA HIS A 135 -1.62 -13.98 -17.12
C HIS A 135 -1.10 -14.64 -18.38
N ILE A 136 -1.79 -15.65 -18.86
CA ILE A 136 -1.45 -16.35 -20.09
C ILE A 136 -2.28 -15.74 -21.22
N LEU A 137 -1.61 -15.38 -22.32
CA LEU A 137 -2.18 -14.58 -23.39
C LEU A 137 -2.25 -15.39 -24.70
N SER A 138 -3.38 -15.25 -25.41
CA SER A 138 -3.56 -15.76 -26.76
C SER A 138 -3.83 -14.62 -27.72
N GLY A 139 -3.33 -14.72 -28.95
CA GLY A 139 -3.51 -13.67 -29.96
C GLY A 139 -2.31 -13.55 -30.90
N ASP A 140 -2.21 -12.44 -31.63
CA ASP A 140 -0.99 -12.02 -32.33
C ASP A 140 -0.44 -10.76 -31.65
N LEU A 141 0.45 -10.96 -30.69
CA LEU A 141 0.93 -9.94 -29.75
C LEU A 141 2.43 -9.79 -29.90
N ASP A 142 2.86 -8.66 -30.45
CA ASP A 142 4.27 -8.28 -30.39
C ASP A 142 4.67 -7.86 -28.96
N GLU A 143 5.97 -7.75 -28.72
CA GLU A 143 6.50 -7.40 -27.39
C GLU A 143 6.01 -6.03 -26.92
N ALA A 144 5.86 -5.07 -27.83
CA ALA A 144 5.33 -3.74 -27.52
C ALA A 144 3.89 -3.79 -27.01
N THR A 145 3.03 -4.60 -27.65
CA THR A 145 1.66 -4.85 -27.21
C THR A 145 1.63 -5.55 -25.86
N GLN A 146 2.49 -6.56 -25.65
CA GLN A 146 2.56 -7.27 -24.36
C GLN A 146 2.96 -6.31 -23.22
N GLN A 147 3.93 -5.43 -23.48
CA GLN A 147 4.38 -4.41 -22.53
C GLN A 147 3.25 -3.41 -22.19
N ALA A 148 2.46 -2.99 -23.19
CA ALA A 148 1.35 -2.07 -22.99
C ALA A 148 0.22 -2.73 -22.20
N LEU A 149 -0.17 -3.96 -22.58
CA LEU A 149 -1.14 -4.77 -21.84
C LEU A 149 -0.72 -4.98 -20.38
N ALA A 150 0.56 -5.26 -20.12
CA ALA A 150 1.08 -5.42 -18.77
C ALA A 150 0.82 -4.17 -17.91
N ARG A 151 1.06 -2.97 -18.46
CA ARG A 151 0.95 -1.69 -17.72
C ARG A 151 -0.47 -1.17 -17.59
N GLU A 152 -1.32 -1.44 -18.58
CA GLU A 152 -2.64 -0.82 -18.68
C GLU A 152 -3.76 -1.74 -18.18
N ILE A 153 -3.55 -3.05 -18.22
CA ILE A 153 -4.59 -4.04 -17.90
C ILE A 153 -4.17 -4.94 -16.73
N PHE A 154 -2.95 -5.48 -16.73
CA PHE A 154 -2.60 -6.61 -15.86
C PHE A 154 -1.83 -6.24 -14.57
N ALA A 155 -1.13 -5.10 -14.54
CA ALA A 155 -0.37 -4.67 -13.37
C ALA A 155 -0.61 -3.20 -13.06
N ASN A 156 -0.79 -2.89 -11.78
CA ASN A 156 -0.76 -1.53 -11.26
C ASN A 156 0.68 -1.13 -10.90
N PRO A 157 1.35 -0.25 -11.67
CA PRO A 157 2.75 0.08 -11.47
C PRO A 157 3.06 0.79 -10.15
N VAL A 158 2.03 1.30 -9.44
CA VAL A 158 2.20 1.93 -8.11
C VAL A 158 2.56 0.89 -7.05
N ILE A 159 2.03 -0.33 -7.17
CA ILE A 159 2.14 -1.37 -6.12
C ILE A 159 2.64 -2.72 -6.64
N GLN A 160 2.71 -2.91 -7.96
CA GLN A 160 3.08 -4.17 -8.60
C GLN A 160 4.22 -3.99 -9.59
N ARG A 161 4.94 -5.08 -9.84
CA ARG A 161 5.93 -5.26 -10.90
C ARG A 161 5.55 -6.45 -11.76
N PHE A 162 6.09 -6.51 -12.97
CA PHE A 162 5.82 -7.60 -13.89
C PHE A 162 7.06 -8.03 -14.68
N THR A 163 7.02 -9.22 -15.24
CA THR A 163 7.97 -9.75 -16.22
C THR A 163 7.23 -10.26 -17.46
N LEU A 164 7.90 -10.27 -18.62
CA LEU A 164 7.32 -10.75 -19.88
C LEU A 164 7.99 -12.06 -20.29
N ASN A 165 7.20 -13.13 -20.45
CA ASN A 165 7.66 -14.43 -20.95
C ASN A 165 8.85 -15.03 -20.18
N GLU A 166 9.07 -14.56 -18.95
CA GLU A 166 10.08 -15.05 -18.02
C GLU A 166 9.45 -15.16 -16.63
N ALA A 167 9.86 -16.17 -15.87
CA ALA A 167 9.32 -16.39 -14.53
C ALA A 167 9.73 -15.25 -13.60
N ILE A 168 8.75 -14.64 -12.93
CA ILE A 168 9.03 -13.58 -11.96
C ILE A 168 9.65 -14.15 -10.69
N THR A 169 10.61 -13.41 -10.13
CA THR A 169 11.13 -13.72 -8.79
C THR A 169 10.14 -13.29 -7.71
N PRO A 170 10.10 -13.95 -6.54
CA PRO A 170 9.33 -13.44 -5.42
C PRO A 170 9.84 -12.06 -4.97
N PRO A 171 8.98 -11.15 -4.48
CA PRO A 171 9.36 -9.82 -4.01
C PRO A 171 9.99 -9.85 -2.59
N PHE A 172 10.73 -10.91 -2.27
CA PHE A 172 11.44 -11.00 -1.00
C PHE A 172 12.64 -10.06 -1.01
N PHE A 173 12.72 -9.19 -0.02
CA PHE A 173 13.89 -8.35 0.24
C PHE A 173 14.67 -8.93 1.42
N ALA A 174 15.99 -8.68 1.45
CA ALA A 174 16.79 -9.02 2.61
C ALA A 174 16.31 -8.16 3.79
N TYR A 175 16.05 -8.78 4.93
CA TYR A 175 15.94 -8.02 6.18
C TYR A 175 17.27 -7.31 6.38
N GLN A 176 17.24 -5.98 6.38
CA GLN A 176 18.34 -5.21 6.92
C GLN A 176 18.19 -5.27 8.44
N GLU A 177 19.23 -5.70 9.14
CA GLU A 177 19.24 -5.55 10.60
C GLU A 177 19.01 -4.08 10.93
N ALA A 178 18.23 -3.81 11.97
CA ALA A 178 18.03 -2.44 12.42
C ALA A 178 19.41 -1.83 12.71
N ASP A 179 19.65 -0.67 12.12
CA ASP A 179 20.84 0.13 12.36
C ASP A 179 20.45 1.25 13.31
N ASP A 180 21.30 1.51 14.31
CA ASP A 180 21.11 2.53 15.34
C ASP A 180 21.43 3.95 14.82
N THR A 181 21.67 4.07 13.51
CA THR A 181 21.99 5.33 12.84
C THR A 181 20.83 6.32 12.98
N VAL A 182 21.13 7.47 13.58
CA VAL A 182 20.23 8.62 13.71
C VAL A 182 20.91 9.82 13.07
N ASP A 183 20.25 10.44 12.10
CA ASP A 183 20.76 11.66 11.47
C ASP A 183 20.51 12.86 12.38
N ILE A 184 21.52 13.71 12.58
CA ILE A 184 21.39 15.00 13.26
C ILE A 184 21.35 16.12 12.21
N ILE A 185 20.29 16.93 12.22
CA ILE A 185 20.02 17.90 11.17
C ILE A 185 20.46 19.29 11.63
N ALA A 186 21.59 19.77 11.11
CA ALA A 186 22.14 21.07 11.46
C ALA A 186 21.21 22.22 10.98
N ILE A 187 20.37 22.73 11.89
CA ILE A 187 19.44 23.83 11.61
C ILE A 187 19.73 25.06 12.47
N ARG A 188 20.41 24.90 13.61
CA ARG A 188 20.59 25.99 14.58
C ARG A 188 21.28 27.20 14.00
N ASP A 189 22.32 26.98 13.21
CA ASP A 189 23.14 28.03 12.60
C ASP A 189 22.88 28.14 11.09
N ALA A 190 21.84 27.46 10.59
CA ALA A 190 21.47 27.50 9.19
C ALA A 190 20.80 28.83 8.85
N GLU A 191 21.24 29.46 7.76
CA GLU A 191 20.60 30.63 7.16
C GLU A 191 19.23 30.25 6.53
N ASP A 192 18.40 31.25 6.25
CA ASP A 192 17.02 31.03 5.80
C ASP A 192 16.91 30.24 4.47
N ASP A 193 17.85 30.43 3.55
CA ASP A 193 17.92 29.66 2.30
C ASP A 193 18.31 28.20 2.52
N VAL A 194 19.20 27.94 3.47
CA VAL A 194 19.58 26.60 3.91
C VAL A 194 18.41 25.89 4.59
N LEU A 195 17.65 26.60 5.43
CA LEU A 195 16.43 26.05 6.05
C LEU A 195 15.41 25.58 4.99
N LEU A 196 15.15 26.41 3.97
CA LEU A 196 14.24 26.05 2.89
C LEU A 196 14.78 24.86 2.06
N THR A 197 16.10 24.81 1.86
CA THR A 197 16.75 23.68 1.19
C THR A 197 16.56 22.38 1.98
N ILE A 198 16.72 22.42 3.31
CA ILE A 198 16.48 21.27 4.20
C ILE A 198 15.01 20.82 4.09
N SER A 199 14.06 21.76 4.16
CA SER A 199 12.62 21.47 4.02
C SER A 199 12.30 20.79 2.68
N GLN A 200 12.89 21.28 1.58
CA GLN A 200 12.67 20.73 0.25
C GLN A 200 13.29 19.33 0.09
N GLN A 201 14.55 19.15 0.49
CA GLN A 201 15.29 17.89 0.32
C GLN A 201 14.68 16.76 1.15
N ARG A 202 14.24 17.07 2.38
CA ARG A 202 13.58 16.11 3.27
C ARG A 202 12.06 16.05 3.09
N ARG A 203 11.50 16.79 2.12
CA ARG A 203 10.06 16.83 1.80
C ARG A 203 9.18 17.16 3.03
N LEU A 204 9.67 18.05 3.89
CA LEU A 204 8.98 18.42 5.13
C LEU A 204 7.72 19.27 4.87
N ALA A 205 7.66 19.94 3.71
CA ALA A 205 6.59 20.87 3.34
C ALA A 205 6.36 21.98 4.38
N LEU A 206 7.41 22.33 5.13
CA LEU A 206 7.43 23.43 6.09
C LEU A 206 7.83 24.72 5.37
N ASP A 207 7.11 25.81 5.67
CA ASP A 207 7.46 27.13 5.17
C ASP A 207 8.63 27.76 5.97
N LEU A 208 9.08 28.93 5.52
CA LEU A 208 10.21 29.61 6.18
C LEU A 208 9.91 29.95 7.64
N ALA A 209 8.70 30.44 7.94
CA ALA A 209 8.34 30.86 9.30
C ALA A 209 8.31 29.66 10.26
N GLU A 210 7.81 28.52 9.79
CA GLU A 210 7.82 27.27 10.54
C GLU A 210 9.25 26.75 10.77
N MET A 211 10.08 26.75 9.73
CA MET A 211 11.49 26.37 9.86
C MET A 211 12.26 27.29 10.81
N GLN A 212 11.98 28.60 10.78
CA GLN A 212 12.58 29.57 11.70
C GLN A 212 12.12 29.33 13.15
N ALA A 213 10.85 28.99 13.38
CA ALA A 213 10.33 28.67 14.70
C ALA A 213 10.99 27.40 15.26
N ILE A 214 11.16 26.37 14.43
CA ILE A 214 11.85 25.14 14.79
C ILE A 214 13.33 25.43 15.09
N ARG A 215 14.02 26.21 14.23
CA ARG A 215 15.40 26.66 14.48
C ARG A 215 15.51 27.37 15.83
N ALA A 216 14.62 28.30 16.13
CA ALA A 216 14.63 29.06 17.39
C ALA A 216 14.48 28.14 18.62
N TYR A 217 13.60 27.14 18.56
CA TYR A 217 13.47 26.13 19.61
C TYR A 217 14.77 25.35 19.82
N TYR A 218 15.37 24.83 18.75
CA TYR A 218 16.61 24.05 18.85
C TYR A 218 17.83 24.89 19.23
N GLN A 219 17.84 26.19 18.91
CA GLN A 219 18.81 27.14 19.46
C GLN A 219 18.67 27.26 20.99
N SER A 220 17.45 27.30 21.54
CA SER A 220 17.28 27.37 23.00
C SER A 220 17.62 26.05 23.70
N GLU A 221 17.35 24.92 23.06
CA GLU A 221 17.74 23.58 23.52
C GLU A 221 19.24 23.31 23.38
N LYS A 222 19.99 24.19 22.68
CA LYS A 222 21.44 24.09 22.45
C LYS A 222 21.86 22.76 21.82
N ARG A 223 21.02 22.19 20.97
CA ARG A 223 21.29 20.99 20.15
C ARG A 223 20.52 21.06 18.85
N ASP A 224 20.99 20.35 17.84
CA ASP A 224 20.21 20.13 16.62
C ASP A 224 19.21 18.99 16.81
N PRO A 225 18.09 18.98 16.05
CA PRO A 225 17.14 17.88 16.04
C PRO A 225 17.74 16.63 15.42
N SER A 226 17.28 15.48 15.89
CA SER A 226 17.30 14.25 15.10
C SER A 226 16.34 14.35 13.90
N ASP A 227 16.58 13.55 12.87
CA ASP A 227 15.67 13.36 11.75
C ASP A 227 14.21 13.10 12.19
N VAL A 228 13.99 12.17 13.10
CA VAL A 228 12.65 11.80 13.59
C VAL A 228 11.96 12.96 14.32
N GLU A 229 12.70 13.76 15.07
CA GLU A 229 12.13 14.93 15.75
C GLU A 229 11.70 16.00 14.74
N LEU A 230 12.51 16.25 13.71
CA LEU A 230 12.19 17.22 12.66
C LEU A 230 11.01 16.74 11.80
N GLU A 231 10.98 15.46 11.42
CA GLU A 231 9.88 14.86 10.67
C GLU A 231 8.58 14.84 11.48
N MET A 232 8.65 14.55 12.79
CA MET A 232 7.48 14.60 13.67
C MET A 232 6.88 16.01 13.72
N LEU A 233 7.71 17.05 13.81
CA LEU A 233 7.24 18.44 13.74
C LEU A 233 6.60 18.74 12.38
N ALA A 234 7.23 18.33 11.28
CA ALA A 234 6.69 18.51 9.93
C ALA A 234 5.31 17.86 9.74
N GLN A 235 5.14 16.61 10.20
CA GLN A 235 3.86 15.91 10.09
C GLN A 235 2.79 16.55 10.99
N THR A 236 3.12 16.81 12.25
CA THR A 236 2.15 17.36 13.22
C THR A 236 1.76 18.79 12.92
N TRP A 237 2.61 19.56 12.23
CA TRP A 237 2.33 20.93 11.80
C TRP A 237 1.78 21.01 10.38
N SER A 238 1.55 19.89 9.70
CA SER A 238 0.94 19.87 8.37
C SER A 238 -0.47 20.48 8.37
N GLU A 239 -0.94 20.93 7.21
CA GLU A 239 -2.32 21.44 7.07
C GLU A 239 -3.36 20.38 7.45
N HIS A 240 -3.13 19.13 7.06
CA HIS A 240 -4.01 18.02 7.34
C HIS A 240 -4.14 17.73 8.85
N CYS A 241 -3.07 17.92 9.63
CA CYS A 241 -3.10 17.67 11.08
C CYS A 241 -3.61 18.89 11.86
N VAL A 242 -3.06 20.09 11.59
CA VAL A 242 -3.39 21.29 12.37
C VAL A 242 -4.71 21.90 11.95
N HIS A 243 -5.11 21.73 10.69
CA HIS A 243 -6.23 22.43 10.06
C HIS A 243 -6.03 23.96 10.10
N LYS A 244 -4.91 24.46 9.58
CA LYS A 244 -4.53 25.89 9.70
C LYS A 244 -5.56 26.77 9.01
N THR A 245 -6.07 26.37 7.84
CA THR A 245 -7.13 27.11 7.12
C THR A 245 -8.39 27.23 7.97
N PHE A 246 -8.78 26.16 8.68
CA PHE A 246 -9.97 26.17 9.52
C PHE A 246 -9.83 27.02 10.79
N LYS A 247 -8.59 27.31 11.19
CA LYS A 247 -8.23 28.13 12.37
C LYS A 247 -7.74 29.54 11.99
N ALA A 248 -7.61 29.84 10.70
CA ALA A 248 -7.06 31.10 10.23
C ALA A 248 -7.96 32.27 10.58
N LEU A 249 -7.33 33.43 10.80
CA LEU A 249 -8.01 34.72 10.83
C LEU A 249 -8.17 35.18 9.36
N ILE A 250 -9.41 35.34 8.91
CA ILE A 250 -9.73 35.62 7.50
C ILE A 250 -10.39 36.98 7.41
N GLU A 251 -9.82 37.88 6.62
CA GLU A 251 -10.51 39.09 6.15
C GLU A 251 -11.32 38.73 4.90
N TYR A 252 -12.64 38.83 4.98
CA TYR A 252 -13.54 38.46 3.90
C TYR A 252 -14.36 39.67 3.43
N THR A 253 -14.32 39.95 2.13
CA THR A 253 -15.21 40.94 1.50
C THR A 253 -16.28 40.23 0.66
N GLY A 254 -17.54 40.40 1.05
CA GLY A 254 -18.70 39.81 0.38
C GLY A 254 -19.04 40.46 -0.96
N PRO A 255 -19.93 39.85 -1.77
CA PRO A 255 -20.41 40.41 -3.03
C PRO A 255 -21.13 41.77 -2.89
N ASP A 256 -21.60 42.10 -1.69
CA ASP A 256 -22.21 43.39 -1.35
C ASP A 256 -21.19 44.47 -0.96
N GLY A 257 -19.89 44.13 -0.98
CA GLY A 257 -18.79 45.01 -0.61
C GLY A 257 -18.54 45.13 0.90
N GLN A 258 -19.30 44.42 1.73
CA GLN A 258 -19.06 44.42 3.18
C GLN A 258 -17.84 43.56 3.51
N THR A 259 -16.98 44.08 4.39
CA THR A 259 -15.80 43.36 4.87
C THR A 259 -16.00 42.95 6.32
N GLU A 260 -15.70 41.69 6.63
CA GLU A 260 -15.74 41.14 7.97
C GLU A 260 -14.46 40.37 8.30
N MET A 261 -14.15 40.27 9.59
CA MET A 261 -13.07 39.44 10.11
C MET A 261 -13.66 38.15 10.68
N ILE A 262 -13.20 37.01 10.18
CA ILE A 262 -13.62 35.68 10.60
C ILE A 262 -12.48 35.04 11.40
N ASP A 263 -12.72 34.76 12.68
CA ASP A 263 -11.75 34.13 13.59
C ASP A 263 -11.94 32.60 13.60
N GLY A 264 -11.44 31.95 12.56
CA GLY A 264 -11.51 30.50 12.35
C GLY A 264 -12.91 30.00 11.97
N ILE A 265 -13.05 29.49 10.75
CA ILE A 265 -14.35 28.98 10.25
C ILE A 265 -14.93 27.84 11.08
N LEU A 266 -14.08 26.94 11.63
CA LEU A 266 -14.53 25.85 12.51
C LEU A 266 -15.13 26.41 13.80
N LYS A 267 -14.45 27.39 14.39
CA LYS A 267 -14.84 28.03 15.65
C LYS A 267 -16.11 28.85 15.46
N GLN A 268 -16.12 29.76 14.49
CA GLN A 268 -17.16 30.77 14.32
C GLN A 268 -18.47 30.22 13.75
N TYR A 269 -18.43 29.22 12.86
CA TYR A 269 -19.64 28.76 12.19
C TYR A 269 -20.10 27.36 12.60
N ILE A 270 -19.19 26.44 12.94
CA ILE A 270 -19.55 25.05 13.26
C ILE A 270 -19.68 24.87 14.77
N ARG A 271 -18.63 25.23 15.52
CA ARG A 271 -18.60 25.09 16.98
C ARG A 271 -19.58 26.05 17.66
N ALA A 272 -19.55 27.34 17.30
CA ALA A 272 -20.45 28.33 17.88
C ALA A 272 -21.94 27.98 17.67
N ALA A 273 -22.31 27.45 16.48
CA ALA A 273 -23.68 27.01 16.24
C ALA A 273 -24.07 25.84 17.17
N THR A 274 -23.17 24.87 17.36
CA THR A 274 -23.41 23.74 18.28
C THR A 274 -23.55 24.21 19.72
N GLU A 275 -22.66 25.10 20.18
CA GLU A 275 -22.67 25.68 21.53
C GLU A 275 -23.88 26.58 21.77
N GLN A 276 -24.36 27.31 20.76
CA GLN A 276 -25.56 28.14 20.87
C GLN A 276 -26.84 27.28 20.95
N ILE A 277 -26.87 26.17 20.23
CA ILE A 277 -28.01 25.24 20.21
C ILE A 277 -28.11 24.46 21.52
N ASP A 278 -26.97 24.12 22.14
CA ASP A 278 -26.80 23.52 23.47
C ASP A 278 -27.81 22.42 23.79
N LYS A 279 -27.88 21.40 22.93
CA LYS A 279 -28.84 20.31 23.12
C LYS A 279 -28.31 19.31 24.13
N PRO A 280 -29.09 18.94 25.17
CA PRO A 280 -28.63 18.03 26.23
C PRO A 280 -28.38 16.60 25.74
N TRP A 281 -28.88 16.24 24.56
CA TRP A 281 -28.61 14.96 23.92
C TRP A 281 -27.29 14.94 23.15
N VAL A 282 -26.57 16.05 22.99
CA VAL A 282 -25.19 16.03 22.48
C VAL A 282 -24.26 15.72 23.65
N ARG A 283 -23.65 14.54 23.65
CA ARG A 283 -22.78 14.05 24.73
C ARG A 283 -21.33 14.47 24.54
N SER A 284 -20.86 14.45 23.30
CA SER A 284 -19.48 14.81 22.93
C SER A 284 -19.47 15.49 21.56
N ALA A 285 -18.83 16.65 21.49
CA ALA A 285 -18.56 17.36 20.24
C ALA A 285 -17.24 18.14 20.38
N PHE A 286 -16.40 18.08 19.34
CA PHE A 286 -15.12 18.83 19.23
C PHE A 286 -14.04 18.54 20.30
N VAL A 287 -14.20 17.50 21.10
CA VAL A 287 -13.23 17.11 22.15
C VAL A 287 -12.62 15.72 21.94
N ASP A 288 -13.12 14.99 20.95
CA ASP A 288 -12.70 13.62 20.65
C ASP A 288 -12.77 13.36 19.13
N ASN A 289 -12.34 12.18 18.70
CA ASN A 289 -12.28 11.76 17.31
C ASN A 289 -13.67 11.56 16.69
N ALA A 290 -14.72 11.30 17.48
CA ALA A 290 -16.09 11.13 17.02
C ALA A 290 -17.07 12.03 17.80
N GLY A 291 -18.16 12.42 17.15
CA GLY A 291 -19.29 13.07 17.82
C GLY A 291 -20.22 12.04 18.44
N ILE A 292 -20.72 12.29 19.65
CA ILE A 292 -21.60 11.36 20.36
C ILE A 292 -22.92 12.05 20.73
N ILE A 293 -24.03 11.39 20.43
CA ILE A 293 -25.37 11.84 20.84
C ILE A 293 -26.11 10.74 21.60
N ALA A 294 -26.99 11.13 22.52
CA ALA A 294 -27.93 10.24 23.15
C ALA A 294 -29.00 9.80 22.15
N PHE A 295 -29.28 8.49 22.12
CA PHE A 295 -30.34 7.94 21.30
C PHE A 295 -31.55 7.54 22.15
N ASP A 296 -31.31 6.77 23.23
CA ASP A 296 -32.32 6.45 24.23
C ASP A 296 -31.70 6.35 25.64
N GLU A 297 -32.42 5.74 26.60
CA GLU A 297 -31.95 5.60 27.98
C GLU A 297 -30.81 4.58 28.15
N GLN A 298 -30.56 3.74 27.14
CA GLN A 298 -29.58 2.64 27.19
C GLN A 298 -28.39 2.86 26.26
N PHE A 299 -28.59 3.55 25.14
CA PHE A 299 -27.61 3.67 24.06
C PHE A 299 -27.33 5.13 23.67
N ASP A 300 -26.05 5.39 23.43
CA ASP A 300 -25.56 6.55 22.70
C ASP A 300 -25.11 6.12 21.29
N LEU A 301 -25.13 7.05 20.34
CA LEU A 301 -24.64 6.84 18.98
C LEU A 301 -23.40 7.69 18.72
N ALA A 302 -22.34 7.04 18.25
CA ALA A 302 -21.13 7.69 17.76
C ALA A 302 -21.20 7.88 16.24
N PHE A 303 -20.87 9.09 15.78
CA PHE A 303 -20.81 9.44 14.37
C PHE A 303 -19.44 9.99 14.01
N LYS A 304 -18.89 9.49 12.91
CA LYS A 304 -17.66 9.98 12.31
C LYS A 304 -17.73 9.81 10.80
N ALA A 305 -17.23 10.81 10.09
CA ALA A 305 -16.98 10.74 8.66
C ALA A 305 -15.56 11.23 8.42
N GLU A 306 -14.85 10.54 7.52
CA GLU A 306 -13.52 10.91 7.06
C GLU A 306 -13.46 10.83 5.54
N THR A 307 -12.45 11.45 4.96
CA THR A 307 -12.17 11.37 3.53
C THR A 307 -10.73 10.90 3.34
N HIS A 308 -10.48 10.14 2.28
CA HIS A 308 -9.15 9.60 1.98
C HIS A 308 -8.78 9.87 0.52
N ASN A 309 -9.01 11.12 0.08
CA ASN A 309 -9.10 11.48 -1.33
C ASN A 309 -7.77 11.34 -2.09
N HIS A 310 -6.68 11.86 -1.54
CA HIS A 310 -5.40 11.89 -2.25
C HIS A 310 -4.84 10.48 -2.48
N PRO A 311 -4.79 9.57 -1.49
CA PRO A 311 -4.31 8.22 -1.73
C PRO A 311 -5.26 7.41 -2.64
N SER A 312 -6.58 7.60 -2.53
CA SER A 312 -7.55 6.94 -3.42
C SER A 312 -7.46 7.42 -4.86
N ALA A 313 -6.95 8.62 -5.12
CA ALA A 313 -6.69 9.09 -6.48
C ALA A 313 -5.45 8.42 -7.11
N LEU A 314 -4.50 7.98 -6.29
CA LEU A 314 -3.29 7.27 -6.74
C LEU A 314 -3.55 5.77 -6.88
N GLU A 315 -4.17 5.16 -5.87
CA GLU A 315 -4.48 3.75 -5.82
C GLU A 315 -5.86 3.56 -5.14
N PRO A 316 -6.94 3.40 -5.92
CA PRO A 316 -8.30 3.46 -5.41
C PRO A 316 -8.66 2.38 -4.38
N PHE A 317 -8.15 1.15 -4.54
CA PHE A 317 -8.55 0.04 -3.68
C PHE A 317 -7.93 0.19 -2.28
N GLY A 318 -6.62 0.34 -2.21
CA GLY A 318 -5.88 0.55 -0.97
C GLY A 318 -6.26 1.85 -0.29
N GLY A 319 -6.39 2.95 -1.05
CA GLY A 319 -6.84 4.23 -0.51
C GLY A 319 -8.24 4.17 0.13
N ALA A 320 -9.19 3.48 -0.52
CA ALA A 320 -10.52 3.28 0.06
C ALA A 320 -10.48 2.34 1.27
N ASN A 321 -9.73 1.24 1.19
CA ASN A 321 -9.64 0.26 2.28
C ASN A 321 -9.03 0.87 3.55
N THR A 322 -7.97 1.68 3.43
CA THR A 322 -7.39 2.39 4.58
C THR A 322 -8.28 3.50 5.08
N GLY A 323 -9.06 4.15 4.21
CA GLY A 323 -10.09 5.12 4.60
C GLY A 323 -11.19 4.49 5.47
N VAL A 324 -11.71 3.32 5.07
CA VAL A 324 -12.68 2.56 5.89
C VAL A 324 -12.04 2.08 7.20
N GLY A 325 -10.82 1.54 7.13
CA GLY A 325 -10.11 1.11 8.34
C GLY A 325 -9.80 2.26 9.30
N GLY A 326 -9.53 3.46 8.77
CA GLY A 326 -9.26 4.68 9.53
C GLY A 326 -10.48 5.15 10.32
N VAL A 327 -11.62 5.30 9.65
CA VAL A 327 -12.86 5.79 10.27
C VAL A 327 -13.46 4.83 11.30
N VAL A 328 -13.17 3.52 11.19
CA VAL A 328 -13.65 2.50 12.13
C VAL A 328 -12.83 2.46 13.43
N ARG A 329 -11.56 2.87 13.39
CA ARG A 329 -10.68 2.92 14.57
C ARG A 329 -10.93 4.18 15.38
#